data_AF-A0A2D6E3A1-F1
#
_entry.id   AF-A0A2D6E3A1-F1
#
_cell.length_a   1.000
_cell.length_b   1.000
_cell.length_c   1.000
_cell.angle_alpha   90.00
_cell.angle_beta   90.00
_cell.angle_gamma   90.00
#
_symmetry.space_group_name_H-M   'P 1'
#
loop_
_entity.id
_entity.type
_entity.pdbx_description
1 polymer ?
#
loop_
_entity_poly.entity_id
_entity_poly.type
_entity_poly.pdbx_seq_one_letter_code
_entity_poly.pdbx_strand_id
1 'polypeptide(L)'
;MNKFLIFASPRTGSSNLTKTIGSLYNSQNNILHTYIGEPFGGRNLTRWHKRIVAQASPELQLTYKNKLSKESLNESQIIEVLDICYKNSYGIKHLHTHLPVENNQRLLKYAMENRYKIIYLTRDSHALKDVSVQLAKQTGAWSKKEMSKIKEATWSYQDIDIEDLKSRVHWNKKSGNHYKKLVGNYDMYSVSYEQIFCRDNQLNEFYKIMDYLEIDKGELSMSKFHANMDDDKKQTTSEIYSKIPNIKDVIQFAKDEYDEDISSVILG
;
A
#
# COMPACT_ATOMS: atom_id res chain seq x y z
N MET A 1 -19.96 -7.51 10.68
CA MET A 1 -18.95 -6.62 10.05
C MET A 1 -18.03 -7.49 9.22
N ASN A 2 -17.90 -7.20 7.92
CA ASN A 2 -17.18 -8.08 7.00
C ASN A 2 -15.66 -7.92 7.13
N LYS A 3 -14.96 -9.06 7.09
CA LYS A 3 -13.50 -9.06 6.98
C LYS A 3 -13.09 -8.67 5.56
N PHE A 4 -11.96 -8.00 5.42
CA PHE A 4 -11.51 -7.50 4.13
C PHE A 4 -10.00 -7.53 3.93
N LEU A 5 -9.61 -7.54 2.66
CA LEU A 5 -8.24 -7.49 2.17
C LEU A 5 -8.05 -6.27 1.27
N ILE A 6 -7.11 -5.39 1.61
CA ILE A 6 -6.57 -4.37 0.70
C ILE A 6 -5.34 -5.00 0.00
N PHE A 7 -5.52 -5.43 -1.25
CA PHE A 7 -4.46 -6.00 -2.07
C PHE A 7 -3.92 -4.92 -3.02
N ALA A 8 -2.62 -4.62 -2.95
CA ALA A 8 -2.07 -3.45 -3.63
C ALA A 8 -0.63 -3.65 -4.13
N SER A 9 -0.15 -2.74 -4.98
CA SER A 9 1.28 -2.58 -5.26
C SER A 9 1.91 -1.53 -4.33
N PRO A 10 3.24 -1.53 -4.09
CA PRO A 10 3.89 -0.45 -3.35
C PRO A 10 3.57 0.94 -3.94
N ARG A 11 3.47 1.96 -3.08
CA ARG A 11 3.24 3.38 -3.46
C ARG A 11 1.94 3.68 -4.22
N THR A 12 0.90 2.86 -4.00
CA THR A 12 -0.47 3.05 -4.51
C THR A 12 -1.40 3.78 -3.53
N GLY A 13 -0.90 4.27 -2.39
CA GLY A 13 -1.73 4.90 -1.36
C GLY A 13 -2.41 3.94 -0.39
N SER A 14 -2.10 2.64 -0.44
CA SER A 14 -2.69 1.63 0.46
C SER A 14 -2.50 1.96 1.95
N SER A 15 -1.37 2.54 2.34
CA SER A 15 -1.15 2.99 3.72
C SER A 15 -2.07 4.15 4.14
N ASN A 16 -2.43 5.07 3.22
CA ASN A 16 -3.34 6.18 3.52
C ASN A 16 -4.79 5.67 3.61
N LEU A 17 -5.17 4.79 2.68
CA LEU A 17 -6.46 4.09 2.72
C LEU A 17 -6.64 3.32 4.05
N THR A 18 -5.62 2.53 4.42
CA THR A 18 -5.58 1.80 5.70
C THR A 18 -5.73 2.73 6.91
N LYS A 19 -5.01 3.85 6.97
CA LYS A 19 -5.10 4.78 8.11
C LYS A 19 -6.49 5.39 8.23
N THR A 20 -7.09 5.78 7.12
CA THR A 20 -8.41 6.43 7.13
C THR A 20 -9.49 5.46 7.55
N ILE A 21 -9.51 4.25 6.97
CA ILE A 21 -10.42 3.19 7.41
C ILE A 21 -10.18 2.86 8.89
N GLY A 22 -8.93 2.70 9.31
CA GLY A 22 -8.57 2.43 10.71
C GLY A 22 -9.02 3.52 11.70
N SER A 23 -8.98 4.79 11.29
CA SER A 23 -9.42 5.91 12.14
C SER A 23 -10.91 5.83 12.50
N LEU A 24 -11.73 5.30 11.60
CA LEU A 24 -13.16 5.11 11.81
C LEU A 24 -13.43 4.00 12.83
N TYR A 25 -12.69 2.90 12.75
CA TYR A 25 -12.74 1.83 13.75
C TYR A 25 -12.32 2.31 15.15
N ASN A 26 -11.29 3.16 15.25
CA ASN A 26 -10.87 3.74 16.53
C ASN A 26 -11.96 4.59 17.18
N SER A 27 -12.71 5.37 16.38
CA SER A 27 -13.81 6.19 16.89
C SER A 27 -15.01 5.39 17.42
N GLN A 28 -15.11 4.10 17.05
CA GLN A 28 -16.18 3.21 17.48
C GLN A 28 -15.84 2.38 18.75
N ASN A 29 -14.74 2.71 19.47
CA ASN A 29 -14.28 2.02 20.69
C ASN A 29 -14.06 0.49 20.54
N ASN A 30 -13.89 0.00 19.31
CA ASN A 30 -13.66 -1.42 19.01
C ASN A 30 -12.17 -1.78 19.14
N ILE A 31 -11.60 -1.58 20.34
CA ILE A 31 -10.15 -1.62 20.64
C ILE A 31 -9.48 -2.93 20.17
N LEU A 32 -10.20 -4.05 20.18
CA LEU A 32 -9.70 -5.37 19.74
C LEU A 32 -9.50 -5.50 18.22
N HIS A 33 -10.01 -4.57 17.41
CA HIS A 33 -10.02 -4.64 15.93
C HIS A 33 -9.36 -3.43 15.24
N THR A 34 -8.58 -2.65 15.98
CA THR A 34 -8.14 -1.29 15.61
C THR A 34 -7.03 -1.20 14.57
N TYR A 35 -6.45 -2.31 14.12
CA TYR A 35 -5.30 -2.27 13.21
C TYR A 35 -5.51 -3.11 11.97
N ILE A 36 -5.60 -2.46 10.81
CA ILE A 36 -5.44 -3.17 9.53
C ILE A 36 -4.00 -3.68 9.46
N GLY A 37 -3.86 -4.99 9.33
CA GLY A 37 -2.56 -5.66 9.41
C GLY A 37 -1.74 -5.62 8.14
N GLU A 38 -0.43 -5.80 8.25
CA GLU A 38 0.45 -6.03 7.10
C GLU A 38 1.34 -7.25 7.39
N PRO A 39 0.75 -8.46 7.48
CA PRO A 39 1.38 -9.64 8.06
C PRO A 39 2.67 -10.06 7.35
N PHE A 40 2.70 -9.89 6.03
CA PHE A 40 3.84 -10.23 5.21
C PHE A 40 4.73 -9.01 4.92
N GLY A 41 4.51 -7.86 5.58
CA GLY A 41 5.31 -6.65 5.43
C GLY A 41 6.66 -6.75 6.14
N GLY A 42 7.75 -6.53 5.40
CA GLY A 42 9.11 -6.70 5.93
C GLY A 42 9.55 -5.63 6.95
N ARG A 43 9.01 -4.40 6.85
CA ARG A 43 9.44 -3.28 7.70
C ARG A 43 8.50 -2.99 8.87
N ASN A 44 7.22 -3.31 8.72
CA ASN A 44 6.16 -2.97 9.67
C ASN A 44 5.08 -4.06 9.74
N LEU A 45 5.43 -5.30 10.09
CA LEU A 45 4.55 -5.97 11.03
C LEU A 45 4.45 -4.99 12.20
N THR A 46 3.29 -4.34 12.40
CA THR A 46 3.16 -3.45 13.55
C THR A 46 3.63 -4.26 14.77
N ARG A 47 4.35 -3.65 15.72
CA ARG A 47 4.89 -4.39 16.88
C ARG A 47 3.79 -5.26 17.54
N TRP A 48 2.55 -4.81 17.44
CA TRP A 48 1.34 -5.54 17.74
C TRP A 48 1.18 -6.87 16.96
N HIS A 49 1.23 -6.89 15.63
CA HIS A 49 1.18 -8.14 14.84
C HIS A 49 2.32 -9.11 15.19
N LYS A 50 3.55 -8.60 15.37
CA LYS A 50 4.68 -9.44 15.79
C LYS A 50 4.40 -10.12 17.13
N ARG A 51 3.78 -9.41 18.08
CA ARG A 51 3.42 -9.95 19.39
C ARG A 51 2.32 -10.99 19.27
N ILE A 52 1.25 -10.70 18.53
CA ILE A 52 0.12 -11.61 18.38
C ILE A 52 0.53 -12.90 17.67
N VAL A 53 1.24 -12.81 16.54
CA VAL A 53 1.72 -13.99 15.82
C VAL A 53 2.72 -14.77 16.67
N ALA A 54 3.64 -14.09 17.36
CA ALA A 54 4.59 -14.77 18.26
C ALA A 54 3.92 -15.48 19.45
N GLN A 55 2.82 -14.94 19.97
CA GLN A 55 2.05 -15.57 21.05
C GLN A 55 1.21 -16.74 20.56
N ALA A 56 0.65 -16.64 19.35
CA ALA A 56 -0.21 -17.67 18.78
C ALA A 56 0.58 -18.81 18.11
N SER A 57 1.77 -18.54 17.57
CA SER A 57 2.59 -19.52 16.85
C SER A 57 4.09 -19.27 17.05
N PRO A 58 4.71 -19.94 18.05
CA PRO A 58 6.16 -19.83 18.31
C PRO A 58 7.03 -20.29 17.15
N GLU A 59 6.56 -21.23 16.32
CA GLU A 59 7.27 -21.72 15.14
C GLU A 59 7.38 -20.63 14.07
N LEU A 60 6.27 -19.92 13.80
CA LEU A 60 6.28 -18.75 12.92
C LEU A 60 7.19 -17.63 13.48
N GLN A 61 7.29 -17.48 14.81
CA GLN A 61 8.21 -16.53 15.43
C GLN A 61 9.67 -16.78 15.03
N LEU A 62 10.10 -18.05 14.95
CA LEU A 62 11.44 -18.44 14.49
C LEU A 62 11.64 -18.09 13.01
N THR A 63 10.64 -18.32 12.16
CA THR A 63 10.65 -17.91 10.75
C THR A 63 10.86 -16.41 10.58
N TYR A 64 10.17 -15.59 11.39
CA TYR A 64 10.32 -14.13 11.36
C TYR A 64 11.63 -13.63 11.99
N LYS A 65 12.14 -14.30 13.04
CA LYS A 65 13.42 -13.95 13.69
C LYS A 65 14.63 -14.31 12.84
N ASN A 66 14.59 -15.45 12.15
CA ASN A 66 15.72 -15.98 11.38
C ASN A 66 15.81 -15.41 9.96
N LYS A 67 14.96 -14.42 9.60
CA LYS A 67 14.82 -13.91 8.22
C LYS A 67 14.66 -15.06 7.20
N LEU A 68 13.99 -16.15 7.56
CA LEU A 68 13.64 -17.18 6.59
C LEU A 68 12.90 -16.48 5.45
N SER A 69 13.38 -16.68 4.22
CA SER A 69 12.87 -15.91 3.09
C SER A 69 11.39 -16.20 2.96
N LYS A 70 10.58 -15.19 2.63
CA LYS A 70 9.13 -15.36 2.49
C LYS A 70 8.74 -16.35 1.37
N GLU A 71 9.74 -16.78 0.59
CA GLU A 71 9.68 -17.84 -0.40
C GLU A 71 9.57 -19.24 0.24
N SER A 72 9.94 -19.41 1.51
CA SER A 72 9.88 -20.69 2.22
C SER A 72 8.56 -20.95 2.95
N LEU A 73 7.59 -20.02 2.91
CA LEU A 73 6.30 -20.22 3.56
C LEU A 73 5.41 -21.16 2.74
N ASN A 74 4.95 -22.23 3.38
CA ASN A 74 3.96 -23.13 2.79
C ASN A 74 2.53 -22.60 2.99
N GLU A 75 1.55 -23.26 2.37
CA GLU A 75 0.14 -22.86 2.42
C GLU A 75 -0.44 -22.84 3.84
N SER A 76 -0.17 -23.87 4.63
CA SER A 76 -0.63 -23.97 6.02
C SER A 76 -0.15 -22.78 6.86
N GLN A 77 1.13 -22.42 6.72
CA GLN A 77 1.71 -21.28 7.42
C GLN A 77 1.12 -19.94 6.99
N ILE A 78 0.81 -19.78 5.70
CA ILE A 78 0.13 -18.57 5.21
C ILE A 78 -1.27 -18.47 5.81
N ILE A 79 -2.03 -19.56 5.79
CA ILE A 79 -3.38 -19.62 6.35
C ILE A 79 -3.36 -19.35 7.85
N GLU A 80 -2.45 -19.97 8.60
CA GLU A 80 -2.28 -19.76 10.04
C GLU A 80 -2.01 -18.27 10.37
N VAL A 81 -1.11 -17.62 9.62
CA VAL A 81 -0.85 -16.19 9.78
C VAL A 81 -2.11 -15.36 9.51
N LEU A 82 -2.86 -15.69 8.45
CA LEU A 82 -4.08 -14.98 8.09
C LEU A 82 -5.18 -15.18 9.13
N ASP A 83 -5.40 -16.38 9.64
CA ASP A 83 -6.35 -16.71 10.70
C ASP A 83 -6.05 -15.91 11.97
N ILE A 84 -4.79 -15.90 12.39
CA ILE A 84 -4.35 -15.11 13.55
C ILE A 84 -4.63 -13.62 13.34
N CYS A 85 -4.34 -13.08 12.15
CA CYS A 85 -4.59 -11.68 11.85
C CYS A 85 -6.09 -11.36 11.85
N TYR A 86 -6.90 -12.16 11.18
CA TYR A 86 -8.34 -11.97 11.09
C TYR A 86 -9.11 -12.28 12.39
N LYS A 87 -8.50 -13.01 13.33
CA LYS A 87 -9.01 -13.12 14.71
C LYS A 87 -8.91 -11.79 15.47
N ASN A 88 -7.96 -10.94 15.11
CA ASN A 88 -7.65 -9.71 15.82
C ASN A 88 -7.88 -8.44 14.98
N SER A 89 -8.35 -8.56 13.74
CA SER A 89 -8.57 -7.43 12.84
C SER A 89 -9.67 -7.72 11.82
N TYR A 90 -10.43 -6.70 11.44
CA TYR A 90 -11.34 -6.78 10.31
C TYR A 90 -10.62 -6.66 8.97
N GLY A 91 -9.42 -6.08 8.95
CA GLY A 91 -8.75 -5.73 7.70
C GLY A 91 -7.31 -6.21 7.65
N ILE A 92 -6.91 -6.73 6.50
CA ILE A 92 -5.50 -6.96 6.17
C ILE A 92 -5.14 -6.11 4.95
N LYS A 93 -4.00 -5.43 5.01
CA LYS A 93 -3.30 -4.83 3.88
C LYS A 93 -2.21 -5.79 3.45
N HIS A 94 -2.12 -6.04 2.14
CA HIS A 94 -1.06 -6.85 1.57
C HIS A 94 -0.53 -6.24 0.29
N LEU A 95 0.80 -6.15 0.18
CA LEU A 95 1.46 -5.75 -1.06
C LEU A 95 1.85 -7.00 -1.81
N HIS A 96 1.53 -7.08 -3.10
CA HIS A 96 1.86 -8.28 -3.90
C HIS A 96 3.37 -8.53 -4.05
N THR A 97 4.22 -7.54 -3.72
CA THR A 97 5.69 -7.70 -3.64
C THR A 97 6.15 -8.38 -2.35
N HIS A 98 5.26 -8.62 -1.40
CA HIS A 98 5.62 -9.23 -0.12
C HIS A 98 5.74 -10.74 -0.17
N LEU A 99 5.09 -11.39 -1.12
CA LEU A 99 5.14 -12.84 -1.31
C LEU A 99 5.41 -13.15 -2.78
N PRO A 100 5.96 -14.34 -3.10
CA PRO A 100 5.94 -14.88 -4.45
C PRO A 100 4.52 -14.98 -5.02
N VAL A 101 4.41 -15.12 -6.34
CA VAL A 101 3.13 -15.15 -7.06
C VAL A 101 2.21 -16.26 -6.55
N GLU A 102 2.75 -17.45 -6.35
CA GLU A 102 2.03 -18.63 -5.87
C GLU A 102 1.47 -18.41 -4.47
N ASN A 103 2.23 -17.73 -3.61
CA ASN A 103 1.81 -17.41 -2.25
C ASN A 103 0.80 -16.26 -2.21
N ASN A 104 0.87 -15.30 -3.15
CA ASN A 104 -0.21 -14.32 -3.34
C ASN A 104 -1.50 -14.99 -3.82
N GLN A 105 -1.41 -15.98 -4.71
CA GLN A 105 -2.56 -16.76 -5.17
C GLN A 105 -3.23 -17.52 -4.03
N ARG A 106 -2.44 -18.17 -3.16
CA ARG A 106 -2.96 -18.85 -1.95
C ARG A 106 -3.67 -17.88 -1.01
N LEU A 107 -3.08 -16.73 -0.74
CA LEU A 107 -3.68 -15.69 0.10
C LEU A 107 -5.02 -15.20 -0.47
N LEU A 108 -5.05 -14.92 -1.78
CA LEU A 108 -6.27 -14.48 -2.46
C LEU A 108 -7.33 -15.58 -2.44
N LYS A 109 -6.96 -16.82 -2.74
CA LYS A 109 -7.86 -17.99 -2.67
C LYS A 109 -8.48 -18.12 -1.28
N TYR A 110 -7.68 -18.05 -0.23
CA TYR A 110 -8.17 -18.09 1.15
C TYR A 110 -9.17 -16.95 1.43
N ALA A 111 -8.87 -15.71 1.00
CA ALA A 111 -9.81 -14.59 1.17
C ALA A 111 -11.14 -14.84 0.41
N MET A 112 -11.05 -15.40 -0.81
CA MET A 112 -12.19 -15.69 -1.65
C MET A 112 -13.08 -16.82 -1.08
N GLU A 113 -12.48 -17.91 -0.60
CA GLU A 113 -13.20 -19.04 0.00
C GLU A 113 -13.90 -18.65 1.30
N ASN A 114 -13.34 -17.71 2.06
CA ASN A 114 -13.94 -17.18 3.27
C ASN A 114 -14.89 -15.99 3.03
N ARG A 115 -15.18 -15.64 1.77
CA ARG A 115 -16.05 -14.51 1.39
C ARG A 115 -15.62 -13.17 1.97
N TYR A 116 -14.31 -12.95 2.10
CA TYR A 116 -13.78 -11.67 2.52
C TYR A 116 -13.84 -10.67 1.37
N LYS A 117 -14.20 -9.42 1.67
CA LYS A 117 -14.26 -8.34 0.70
C LYS A 117 -12.85 -7.98 0.25
N ILE A 118 -12.59 -7.91 -1.05
CA ILE A 118 -11.27 -7.55 -1.59
C ILE A 118 -11.34 -6.15 -2.20
N ILE A 119 -10.45 -5.25 -1.76
CA ILE A 119 -10.15 -3.98 -2.42
C ILE A 119 -8.85 -4.16 -3.18
N TYR A 120 -8.90 -3.98 -4.50
CA TYR A 120 -7.72 -3.95 -5.34
C TYR A 120 -7.33 -2.52 -5.65
N LEU A 121 -6.23 -2.09 -5.04
CA LEU A 121 -5.75 -0.71 -5.14
C LEU A 121 -4.60 -0.61 -6.15
N THR A 122 -4.84 0.13 -7.22
CA THR A 122 -3.88 0.42 -8.29
C THR A 122 -3.40 1.88 -8.22
N ARG A 123 -2.50 2.23 -9.13
CA ARG A 123 -2.11 3.60 -9.40
C ARG A 123 -1.91 3.72 -10.90
N ASP A 124 -2.55 4.69 -11.51
CA ASP A 124 -2.65 4.81 -12.96
C ASP A 124 -1.34 5.33 -13.54
N SER A 125 -0.68 6.30 -12.88
CA SER A 125 0.67 6.70 -13.26
C SER A 125 1.73 5.75 -12.71
N HIS A 126 2.28 4.90 -13.57
CA HIS A 126 3.32 3.95 -13.21
C HIS A 126 4.68 4.65 -13.05
N ALA A 127 4.99 5.62 -13.91
CA ALA A 127 6.25 6.35 -13.85
C ALA A 127 6.35 7.12 -12.54
N LEU A 128 5.33 7.91 -12.19
CA LEU A 128 5.31 8.68 -10.95
C LEU A 128 5.35 7.79 -9.71
N LYS A 129 4.70 6.61 -9.77
CA LYS A 129 4.77 5.60 -8.71
C LYS A 129 6.21 5.15 -8.48
N ASP A 130 6.94 4.81 -9.54
CA ASP A 130 8.28 4.26 -9.44
C ASP A 130 9.36 5.31 -9.15
N VAL A 131 9.20 6.55 -9.59
CA VAL A 131 10.00 7.69 -9.07
C VAL A 131 9.86 7.78 -7.55
N SER A 132 8.63 7.66 -7.05
CA SER A 132 8.35 7.65 -5.61
C SER A 132 9.00 6.47 -4.88
N VAL A 133 9.15 5.32 -5.54
CA VAL A 133 9.86 4.15 -5.00
C VAL A 133 11.37 4.40 -4.96
N GLN A 134 11.96 4.91 -6.03
CA GLN A 134 13.39 5.21 -6.08
C GLN A 134 13.78 6.24 -5.01
N LEU A 135 13.01 7.31 -4.85
CA LEU A 135 13.24 8.29 -3.78
C LEU A 135 13.18 7.67 -2.38
N ALA A 136 12.22 6.77 -2.14
CA ALA A 136 12.12 6.07 -0.87
C ALA A 136 13.29 5.12 -0.59
N LYS A 137 13.91 4.57 -1.65
CA LYS A 137 15.12 3.76 -1.55
C LYS A 137 16.35 4.62 -1.31
N GLN A 138 16.53 5.71 -2.07
CA GLN A 138 17.65 6.63 -1.92
C GLN A 138 17.69 7.15 -0.48
N THR A 139 16.58 7.70 0.01
CA THR A 139 16.50 8.34 1.33
C THR A 139 16.35 7.37 2.50
N GLY A 140 15.97 6.11 2.24
CA GLY A 140 15.55 5.14 3.26
C GLY A 140 14.23 5.47 3.97
N ALA A 141 13.62 6.62 3.67
CA ALA A 141 12.34 7.05 4.22
C ALA A 141 11.19 6.64 3.30
N TRP A 142 10.03 6.32 3.87
CA TRP A 142 8.81 5.95 3.13
C TRP A 142 7.64 6.91 3.42
N SER A 143 7.86 7.84 4.35
CA SER A 143 6.93 8.85 4.85
C SER A 143 7.66 10.15 5.20
N LYS A 144 6.96 11.29 5.23
CA LYS A 144 7.55 12.58 5.62
C LYS A 144 8.13 12.57 7.04
N LYS A 145 7.52 11.83 7.97
CA LYS A 145 8.03 11.64 9.34
C LYS A 145 9.39 10.94 9.39
N GLU A 146 9.68 10.08 8.42
CA GLU A 146 11.00 9.47 8.30
C GLU A 146 11.98 10.42 7.62
N MET A 147 11.53 11.18 6.61
CA MET A 147 12.32 12.23 5.96
C MET A 147 12.80 13.30 6.94
N SER A 148 11.93 13.78 7.84
CA SER A 148 12.27 14.84 8.82
C SER A 148 13.35 14.41 9.82
N LYS A 149 13.73 13.13 9.86
CA LYS A 149 14.81 12.60 10.70
C LYS A 149 16.14 12.53 9.96
N ILE A 150 16.14 12.73 8.65
CA ILE A 150 17.35 12.81 7.84
C ILE A 150 17.95 14.19 8.10
N LYS A 151 19.19 14.24 8.61
CA LYS A 151 19.89 15.50 8.83
C LYS A 151 20.21 16.13 7.48
N GLU A 152 19.61 17.29 7.19
CA GLU A 152 19.71 17.99 5.90
C GLU A 152 21.16 18.35 5.50
N ALA A 153 22.05 18.54 6.48
CA ALA A 153 23.40 19.07 6.23
C ALA A 153 24.35 18.16 5.43
N THR A 154 24.01 16.89 5.18
CA THR A 154 24.88 15.94 4.46
C THR A 154 24.18 15.15 3.36
N TRP A 155 22.90 15.41 3.10
CA TRP A 155 22.11 14.60 2.15
C TRP A 155 21.72 15.41 0.92
N SER A 156 22.05 14.91 -0.25
CA SER A 156 21.65 15.48 -1.55
C SER A 156 20.88 14.45 -2.38
N TYR A 157 19.83 14.91 -3.05
CA TYR A 157 19.08 14.08 -3.99
C TYR A 157 19.97 13.70 -5.16
N GLN A 158 19.88 12.43 -5.56
CA GLN A 158 20.60 11.87 -6.69
C GLN A 158 19.67 11.75 -7.88
N ASP A 159 20.26 11.58 -9.06
CA ASP A 159 19.50 11.28 -10.27
C ASP A 159 18.61 10.05 -10.09
N ILE A 160 17.46 10.10 -10.76
CA ILE A 160 16.60 8.95 -10.96
C ILE A 160 17.21 8.13 -12.09
N ASP A 161 17.42 6.84 -11.83
CA ASP A 161 17.90 5.90 -12.83
C ASP A 161 16.75 5.59 -13.80
N ILE A 162 16.83 6.11 -15.02
CA ILE A 162 15.81 5.97 -16.06
C ILE A 162 15.68 4.52 -16.55
N GLU A 163 16.77 3.75 -16.60
CA GLU A 163 16.73 2.36 -17.05
C GLU A 163 16.12 1.45 -15.98
N ASP A 164 16.45 1.67 -14.70
CA ASP A 164 15.75 1.03 -13.58
C ASP A 164 14.27 1.44 -13.56
N LEU A 165 13.95 2.71 -13.84
CA LEU A 165 12.58 3.21 -13.93
C LEU A 165 11.80 2.48 -15.03
N LYS A 166 12.36 2.38 -16.25
CA LYS A 166 11.80 1.65 -17.39
C LYS A 166 11.53 0.19 -17.04
N SER A 167 12.51 -0.48 -16.45
CA SER A 167 12.42 -1.87 -16.03
C SER A 167 11.32 -2.08 -14.98
N ARG A 168 11.20 -1.16 -14.00
CA ARG A 168 10.16 -1.21 -12.96
C ARG A 168 8.78 -0.95 -13.49
N VAL A 169 8.60 0.05 -14.35
CA VAL A 169 7.31 0.36 -14.96
C VAL A 169 6.83 -0.85 -15.76
N HIS A 170 7.71 -1.46 -16.56
CA HIS A 170 7.40 -2.68 -17.30
C HIS A 170 6.98 -3.84 -16.36
N TRP A 171 7.77 -4.11 -15.31
CA TRP A 171 7.46 -5.15 -14.33
C TRP A 171 6.12 -4.88 -13.62
N ASN A 172 5.86 -3.63 -13.25
CA ASN A 172 4.62 -3.21 -12.60
C ASN A 172 3.40 -3.36 -13.50
N LYS A 173 3.49 -3.00 -14.77
CA LYS A 173 2.41 -3.20 -15.76
C LYS A 173 2.13 -4.70 -15.92
N LYS A 174 3.17 -5.52 -16.08
CA LYS A 174 3.04 -6.99 -16.19
C LYS A 174 2.42 -7.60 -14.93
N SER A 175 2.93 -7.24 -13.76
CA SER A 175 2.45 -7.75 -12.46
C SER A 175 1.03 -7.29 -12.16
N GLY A 176 0.71 -6.02 -12.41
CA GLY A 176 -0.64 -5.47 -12.28
C GLY A 176 -1.64 -6.20 -13.18
N ASN A 177 -1.30 -6.43 -14.44
CA ASN A 177 -2.13 -7.20 -15.37
C ASN A 177 -2.33 -8.65 -14.91
N HIS A 178 -1.28 -9.30 -14.39
CA HIS A 178 -1.38 -10.65 -13.84
C HIS A 178 -2.38 -10.70 -12.68
N TYR A 179 -2.21 -9.83 -11.68
CA TYR A 179 -3.08 -9.84 -10.52
C TYR A 179 -4.50 -9.42 -10.89
N LYS A 180 -4.70 -8.37 -11.70
CA LYS A 180 -6.02 -7.95 -12.18
C LYS A 180 -6.79 -9.09 -12.84
N LYS A 181 -6.12 -9.95 -13.62
CA LYS A 181 -6.75 -11.16 -14.21
C LYS A 181 -7.10 -12.19 -13.14
N LEU A 182 -6.21 -12.41 -12.17
CA LEU A 182 -6.41 -13.36 -11.08
C LEU A 182 -7.60 -12.97 -10.19
N VAL A 183 -7.70 -11.69 -9.82
CA VAL A 183 -8.78 -11.18 -8.95
C VAL A 183 -10.05 -10.80 -9.71
N GLY A 184 -9.97 -10.60 -11.03
CA GLY A 184 -11.09 -10.19 -11.88
C GLY A 184 -12.20 -11.24 -12.02
N ASN A 185 -11.97 -12.48 -11.58
CA ASN A 185 -12.98 -13.54 -11.53
C ASN A 185 -13.77 -13.54 -10.21
N TYR A 186 -13.59 -12.55 -9.34
CA TYR A 186 -14.17 -12.51 -7.99
C TYR A 186 -14.89 -11.17 -7.71
N ASP A 187 -15.77 -11.17 -6.71
CA ASP A 187 -16.40 -9.95 -6.19
C ASP A 187 -15.34 -9.07 -5.50
N MET A 188 -14.92 -8.03 -6.21
CA MET A 188 -13.81 -7.16 -5.84
C MET A 188 -14.15 -5.71 -6.17
N TYR A 189 -13.76 -4.80 -5.27
CA TYR A 189 -13.76 -3.37 -5.54
C TYR A 189 -12.39 -2.93 -6.07
N SER A 190 -12.30 -2.64 -7.37
CA SER A 190 -11.09 -2.09 -7.99
C SER A 190 -11.13 -0.57 -7.96
N VAL A 191 -10.06 0.06 -7.48
CA VAL A 191 -9.96 1.51 -7.36
C VAL A 191 -8.52 1.97 -7.56
N SER A 192 -8.31 3.13 -8.20
CA SER A 192 -6.98 3.72 -8.35
C SER A 192 -6.68 4.77 -7.29
N TYR A 193 -5.40 4.99 -7.04
CA TYR A 193 -4.90 6.10 -6.25
C TYR A 193 -5.49 7.43 -6.72
N GLU A 194 -5.49 7.68 -8.02
CA GLU A 194 -5.95 8.92 -8.62
C GLU A 194 -7.45 9.16 -8.32
N GLN A 195 -8.27 8.10 -8.33
CA GLN A 195 -9.69 8.20 -7.97
C GLN A 195 -9.90 8.57 -6.49
N ILE A 196 -9.06 8.08 -5.59
CA ILE A 196 -9.20 8.33 -4.14
C ILE A 196 -8.55 9.65 -3.73
N PHE A 197 -7.44 10.04 -4.37
CA PHE A 197 -6.54 11.07 -3.82
C PHE A 197 -6.26 12.26 -4.75
N CYS A 198 -6.71 12.25 -6.01
CA CYS A 198 -6.36 13.29 -6.97
C CYS A 198 -7.56 13.97 -7.64
N ARG A 199 -8.77 13.43 -7.53
CA ARG A 199 -9.99 14.01 -8.11
C ARG A 199 -10.75 14.87 -7.11
N ASP A 200 -11.67 15.72 -7.57
CA ASP A 200 -12.50 16.55 -6.68
C ASP A 200 -13.53 15.75 -5.87
N ASN A 201 -13.78 14.49 -6.24
CA ASN A 201 -14.80 13.63 -5.64
C ASN A 201 -14.25 12.53 -4.71
N GLN A 202 -13.10 12.77 -4.08
CA GLN A 202 -12.37 11.83 -3.22
C GLN A 202 -13.26 11.15 -2.18
N LEU A 203 -14.05 11.94 -1.46
CA LEU A 203 -14.91 11.43 -0.40
C LEU A 203 -16.05 10.57 -0.93
N ASN A 204 -16.60 10.87 -2.11
CA ASN A 204 -17.60 10.02 -2.74
C ASN A 204 -17.01 8.67 -3.11
N GLU A 205 -15.78 8.65 -3.64
CA GLU A 205 -15.09 7.39 -3.93
C GLU A 205 -14.80 6.60 -2.65
N PHE A 206 -14.37 7.30 -1.59
CA PHE A 206 -14.18 6.68 -0.28
C PHE A 206 -15.49 6.12 0.30
N TYR A 207 -16.62 6.82 0.15
CA TYR A 207 -17.92 6.32 0.58
C TYR A 207 -18.35 5.05 -0.15
N LYS A 208 -18.06 4.91 -1.45
CA LYS A 208 -18.30 3.65 -2.17
C LYS A 208 -17.46 2.50 -1.61
N ILE A 209 -16.21 2.77 -1.26
CA ILE A 209 -15.34 1.78 -0.58
C ILE A 209 -15.99 1.37 0.75
N MET A 210 -16.47 2.33 1.54
CA MET A 210 -17.13 2.04 2.81
C MET A 210 -18.42 1.23 2.65
N ASP A 211 -19.25 1.58 1.66
CA ASP A 211 -20.48 0.85 1.34
C ASP A 211 -20.16 -0.60 0.93
N TYR A 212 -19.15 -0.79 0.08
CA TYR A 212 -18.69 -2.12 -0.32
C TYR A 212 -18.14 -2.95 0.86
N LEU A 213 -17.44 -2.30 1.79
CA LEU A 213 -16.93 -2.95 3.01
C LEU A 213 -18.00 -3.12 4.10
N GLU A 214 -19.20 -2.55 3.91
CA GLU A 214 -20.27 -2.49 4.91
C GLU A 214 -19.78 -1.87 6.24
N ILE A 215 -18.99 -0.81 6.14
CA ILE A 215 -18.50 -0.04 7.28
C ILE A 215 -19.42 1.17 7.48
N ASP A 216 -19.88 1.36 8.71
CA ASP A 216 -20.61 2.57 9.09
C ASP A 216 -19.73 3.81 8.88
N LYS A 217 -20.23 4.75 8.07
CA LYS A 217 -19.61 6.04 7.76
C LYS A 217 -19.47 6.92 8.99
N GLY A 218 -20.32 6.72 9.99
CA GLY A 218 -20.40 7.57 11.18
C GLY A 218 -20.47 9.04 10.79
N GLU A 219 -19.76 9.89 11.53
CA GLU A 219 -19.60 11.31 11.23
C GLU A 219 -18.36 11.61 10.35
N LEU A 220 -18.03 10.77 9.36
CA LEU A 220 -16.91 11.05 8.47
C LEU A 220 -17.20 12.29 7.61
N SER A 221 -16.58 13.42 7.97
CA SER A 221 -16.58 14.66 7.20
C SER A 221 -15.39 14.74 6.24
N MET A 222 -15.47 15.61 5.23
CA MET A 222 -14.31 15.98 4.38
C MET A 222 -13.10 16.38 5.22
N SER A 223 -13.29 17.13 6.31
CA SER A 223 -12.21 17.56 7.19
C SER A 223 -11.53 16.41 7.93
N LYS A 224 -12.30 15.45 8.46
CA LYS A 224 -11.76 14.22 9.08
C LYS A 224 -11.10 13.32 8.03
N PHE A 225 -11.65 13.24 6.83
CA PHE A 225 -11.04 12.54 5.70
C PHE A 225 -9.67 13.16 5.36
N HIS A 226 -9.60 14.48 5.12
CA HIS A 226 -8.36 15.18 4.81
C HIS A 226 -7.32 15.11 5.95
N ALA A 227 -7.72 15.21 7.23
CA ALA A 227 -6.78 15.09 8.35
C ALA A 227 -6.06 13.72 8.39
N ASN A 228 -6.76 12.66 7.94
CA ASN A 228 -6.19 11.32 7.83
C ASN A 228 -5.43 11.09 6.50
N MET A 229 -5.83 11.78 5.44
CA MET A 229 -5.24 11.68 4.09
C MET A 229 -4.07 12.62 3.82
N ASP A 230 -3.91 13.62 4.68
CA ASP A 230 -2.98 14.76 4.65
C ASP A 230 -1.80 14.59 3.69
N ASP A 231 -1.81 15.38 2.60
CA ASP A 231 -0.72 15.52 1.64
C ASP A 231 0.58 15.92 2.32
N ASP A 232 0.48 16.61 3.45
CA ASP A 232 1.56 16.98 4.34
C ASP A 232 2.25 15.80 5.03
N LYS A 233 1.89 14.54 4.73
CA LYS A 233 2.57 13.32 5.19
C LYS A 233 3.22 12.55 4.05
N LYS A 234 2.98 12.94 2.78
CA LYS A 234 3.65 12.34 1.62
C LYS A 234 5.12 12.78 1.63
N GLN A 235 5.99 11.80 1.40
CA GLN A 235 7.42 12.05 1.25
C GLN A 235 7.75 12.79 -0.06
N THR A 236 6.90 12.72 -1.07
CA THR A 236 7.20 13.20 -2.41
C THR A 236 6.23 14.32 -2.76
N THR A 237 6.66 15.54 -2.45
CA THR A 237 6.02 16.81 -2.82
C THR A 237 6.71 17.38 -4.07
N SER A 238 6.09 18.34 -4.75
CA SER A 238 6.72 19.07 -5.86
C SER A 238 8.04 19.72 -5.44
N GLU A 239 8.10 20.29 -4.24
CA GLU A 239 9.34 20.81 -3.64
C GLU A 239 10.46 19.75 -3.52
N ILE A 240 10.11 18.48 -3.29
CA ILE A 240 11.08 17.39 -3.22
C ILE A 240 11.48 16.94 -4.61
N TYR A 241 10.52 16.87 -5.54
CA TYR A 241 10.83 16.53 -6.92
C TYR A 241 11.72 17.56 -7.60
N SER A 242 11.55 18.85 -7.30
CA SER A 242 12.38 19.93 -7.85
C SER A 242 13.84 19.88 -7.41
N LYS A 243 14.17 19.09 -6.37
CA LYS A 243 15.54 18.89 -5.87
C LYS A 243 16.27 17.76 -6.61
N ILE A 244 15.59 16.98 -7.44
CA ILE A 244 16.18 15.88 -8.21
C ILE A 244 16.88 16.45 -9.45
N PRO A 245 18.17 16.19 -9.68
CA PRO A 245 18.92 16.92 -10.72
C PRO A 245 18.40 16.63 -12.14
N ASN A 246 18.09 15.38 -12.46
CA ASN A 246 17.57 14.98 -13.77
C ASN A 246 16.03 14.93 -13.89
N ILE A 247 15.27 15.68 -13.07
CA ILE A 247 13.81 15.58 -13.03
C ILE A 247 13.12 15.89 -14.37
N LYS A 248 13.69 16.79 -15.18
CA LYS A 248 13.16 17.13 -16.51
C LYS A 248 13.24 15.94 -17.46
N ASP A 249 14.34 15.19 -17.42
CA ASP A 249 14.55 14.00 -18.24
C ASP A 249 13.56 12.89 -17.83
N VAL A 250 13.28 12.76 -16.53
CA VAL A 250 12.27 11.84 -16.00
C VAL A 250 10.86 12.17 -16.49
N ILE A 251 10.49 13.46 -16.48
CA ILE A 251 9.19 13.91 -17.02
C ILE A 251 9.10 13.58 -18.51
N GLN A 252 10.14 13.90 -19.27
CA GLN A 252 10.17 13.67 -20.71
C GLN A 252 10.09 12.17 -21.03
N PHE A 253 10.86 11.34 -20.31
CA PHE A 253 10.81 9.88 -20.42
C PHE A 253 9.40 9.33 -20.16
N ALA A 254 8.74 9.76 -19.09
CA ALA A 254 7.40 9.29 -18.74
C ALA A 254 6.37 9.61 -19.83
N LYS A 255 6.48 10.81 -20.42
CA LYS A 255 5.64 11.24 -21.53
C LYS A 255 5.91 10.44 -22.79
N ASP A 256 7.17 10.28 -23.19
CA ASP A 256 7.53 9.67 -24.47
C ASP A 256 7.30 8.15 -24.48
N GLU A 257 7.61 7.46 -23.38
CA GLU A 257 7.55 5.98 -23.33
C GLU A 257 6.21 5.45 -22.86
N TYR A 258 5.44 6.24 -22.10
CA TYR A 258 4.21 5.77 -21.45
C TYR A 258 3.00 6.69 -21.62
N ASP A 259 3.13 7.82 -22.31
CA ASP A 259 2.06 8.83 -22.44
C ASP A 259 1.55 9.34 -21.08
N GLU A 260 2.45 9.39 -20.08
CA GLU A 260 2.14 9.86 -18.74
C GLU A 260 2.68 11.29 -18.52
N ASP A 261 1.80 12.30 -18.56
CA ASP A 261 2.17 13.66 -18.18
C ASP A 261 2.21 13.81 -16.65
N ILE A 262 3.40 13.63 -16.09
CA ILE A 262 3.65 13.75 -14.64
C ILE A 262 4.11 15.17 -14.24
N SER A 263 4.16 16.12 -15.18
CA SER A 263 4.67 17.48 -14.94
C SER A 263 3.83 18.25 -13.93
N SER A 264 2.50 18.15 -14.02
CA SER A 264 1.57 18.85 -13.12
C SER A 264 1.74 18.46 -11.65
N VAL A 265 2.14 17.21 -11.38
CA VAL A 265 2.37 16.72 -10.01
C VAL A 265 3.79 17.03 -9.51
N ILE A 266 4.75 17.13 -10.44
CA ILE A 266 6.16 17.35 -10.11
C ILE A 266 6.51 18.84 -10.00
N LEU A 267 5.90 19.68 -10.84
CA LEU A 267 6.20 21.11 -10.96
C LEU A 267 5.12 22.03 -10.37
N GLY A 268 3.94 21.49 -10.06
CA GLY A 268 2.81 22.22 -9.44
C GLY A 268 2.93 22.33 -7.94
#